data_AF-A0AA38MCM6-F1
#
_entry.id   AF-A0AA38MCM6-F1
#
_cell.length_a   1.000
_cell.length_b   1.000
_cell.length_c   1.000
_cell.angle_alpha   90.00
_cell.angle_beta   90.00
_cell.angle_gamma   90.00
#
_symmetry.space_group_name_H-M   'P 1'
#
loop_
_entity.id
_entity.type
_entity.pdbx_description
1 polymer ?
#
loop_
_entity_poly.entity_id
_entity_poly.type
_entity_poly.pdbx_seq_one_letter_code
_entity_poly.pdbx_strand_id
1 'polypeptide(L)'
;MHPLLHVFMLSDIPREQRFLTRFLKDWRNQLRAKWPPVKLSKQRAATGEEHELEVIQILEDQPYVGQRELARTVGISQSSICRIVKENNLHPYHNTLV
;
A
#
# COMPACT_ATOMS: atom_id res chain seq x y z
N MET A 1 -25.65 -23.30 -24.66
CA MET A 1 -24.91 -24.36 -23.94
C MET A 1 -23.76 -23.68 -23.20
N HIS A 2 -23.68 -23.91 -21.89
CA HIS A 2 -22.93 -23.21 -20.83
C HIS A 2 -23.45 -21.84 -20.34
N PRO A 3 -24.29 -21.84 -19.28
CA PRO A 3 -24.53 -20.71 -18.41
C PRO A 3 -23.62 -20.83 -17.17
N LEU A 4 -22.59 -19.99 -17.06
CA LEU A 4 -21.92 -19.78 -15.78
C LEU A 4 -22.26 -18.38 -15.28
N LEU A 5 -22.86 -18.38 -14.08
CA LEU A 5 -23.18 -17.23 -13.25
C LEU A 5 -24.42 -16.46 -13.67
N HIS A 6 -25.55 -17.17 -13.64
CA HIS A 6 -26.83 -16.56 -13.30
C HIS A 6 -26.66 -15.82 -11.97
N VAL A 7 -26.56 -14.49 -12.06
CA VAL A 7 -26.70 -13.55 -10.95
C VAL A 7 -28.02 -13.91 -10.28
N PHE A 8 -27.91 -14.61 -9.15
CA PHE A 8 -29.05 -15.09 -8.40
C PHE A 8 -29.81 -13.86 -7.89
N MET A 9 -30.90 -13.56 -8.59
CA MET A 9 -31.95 -12.63 -8.23
C MET A 9 -32.28 -12.72 -6.74
N LEU A 10 -32.04 -11.62 -6.01
CA LEU A 10 -32.44 -11.45 -4.61
C LEU A 10 -33.93 -11.09 -4.44
N SER A 11 -34.79 -11.41 -5.41
CA SER A 11 -36.15 -10.85 -5.48
C SER A 11 -37.24 -11.71 -4.84
N ASP A 12 -37.00 -12.99 -4.53
CA ASP A 12 -38.00 -13.85 -3.85
C ASP A 12 -37.34 -14.84 -2.87
N ILE A 13 -36.99 -14.35 -1.67
CA ILE A 13 -36.52 -15.20 -0.57
C ILE A 13 -37.74 -15.64 0.26
N PRO A 14 -38.03 -16.96 0.38
CA PRO A 14 -39.11 -17.47 1.22
C PRO A 14 -39.00 -16.96 2.67
N ARG A 15 -40.12 -16.61 3.31
CA ARG A 15 -40.16 -15.98 4.65
C ARG A 15 -39.43 -16.81 5.72
N GLU A 16 -39.37 -18.13 5.54
CA GLU A 16 -38.71 -19.11 6.40
C GLU A 16 -37.17 -19.01 6.35
N GLN A 17 -36.59 -18.39 5.33
CA GLN A 17 -35.14 -18.23 5.17
C GLN A 17 -34.61 -16.87 5.67
N ARG A 18 -35.47 -16.00 6.25
CA ARG A 18 -35.02 -14.74 6.89
C ARG A 18 -34.01 -14.98 8.00
N PHE A 19 -34.14 -16.08 8.72
CA PHE A 19 -33.16 -16.50 9.73
C PHE A 19 -31.76 -16.65 9.12
N LEU A 20 -31.67 -17.30 7.96
CA LEU A 20 -30.40 -17.51 7.25
C LEU A 20 -29.81 -16.19 6.74
N THR A 21 -30.62 -15.23 6.29
CA THR A 21 -30.10 -13.92 5.87
C THR A 21 -29.47 -13.12 7.02
N ARG A 22 -30.05 -13.22 8.23
CA ARG A 22 -29.52 -12.57 9.43
C ARG A 22 -28.29 -13.31 9.97
N PHE A 23 -28.33 -14.64 9.98
CA PHE A 23 -27.21 -15.50 10.33
C PHE A 23 -26.01 -15.29 9.42
N LEU A 24 -26.18 -15.28 8.10
CA LEU A 24 -25.09 -15.05 7.14
C LEU A 24 -24.50 -13.65 7.26
N LYS A 25 -25.33 -12.63 7.53
CA LYS A 25 -24.85 -11.27 7.76
C LYS A 25 -24.01 -11.19 9.04
N ASP A 26 -24.46 -11.83 10.11
CA ASP A 26 -23.74 -11.87 11.38
C ASP A 26 -22.45 -12.68 11.26
N TRP A 27 -22.51 -13.86 10.63
CA TRP A 27 -21.35 -14.71 10.35
C TRP A 27 -20.30 -13.99 9.49
N ARG A 28 -20.73 -13.28 8.44
CA ARG A 28 -19.83 -12.44 7.62
C ARG A 28 -19.17 -11.32 8.43
N ASN A 29 -19.91 -10.72 9.37
CA ASN A 29 -19.37 -9.66 10.22
C ASN A 29 -18.36 -10.22 11.24
N GLN A 30 -18.63 -11.39 11.81
CA GLN A 30 -17.70 -12.10 12.69
C GLN A 30 -16.40 -12.46 11.96
N LEU A 31 -16.50 -12.92 10.71
CA LEU A 31 -15.31 -13.19 9.89
C LEU A 31 -14.52 -11.92 9.59
N ARG A 32 -15.18 -10.80 9.26
CA ARG A 32 -14.53 -9.51 9.01
C ARG A 32 -13.87 -8.93 10.27
N ALA A 33 -14.43 -9.19 11.45
CA ALA A 33 -13.84 -8.79 12.73
C ALA A 33 -12.61 -9.63 13.09
N LYS A 34 -12.66 -10.95 12.83
CA LYS A 34 -11.54 -11.87 13.08
C LYS A 34 -10.39 -11.69 12.09
N TRP A 35 -10.70 -11.35 10.85
CA TRP A 35 -9.74 -11.15 9.77
C TRP A 35 -10.03 -9.82 9.07
N PRO A 36 -9.59 -8.68 9.66
CA PRO A 36 -9.76 -7.39 9.00
C PRO A 36 -9.04 -7.44 7.65
N PRO A 37 -9.62 -6.83 6.60
CA PRO A 37 -8.97 -6.80 5.29
C PRO A 37 -7.59 -6.16 5.44
N VAL A 38 -6.54 -6.89 5.05
CA VAL A 38 -5.19 -6.36 4.99
C VAL A 38 -5.22 -5.21 3.99
N LYS A 39 -4.96 -3.98 4.47
CA LYS A 39 -4.81 -2.83 3.58
C LYS A 39 -3.56 -3.09 2.74
N LEU A 40 -3.74 -3.42 1.46
CA LEU A 40 -2.65 -3.45 0.51
C LEU A 40 -2.05 -2.03 0.45
N SER A 41 -0.77 -1.89 0.79
CA SER A 41 -0.04 -0.64 0.59
C SER A 41 -0.04 -0.35 -0.91
N LYS A 42 -0.84 0.63 -1.34
CA LYS A 42 -0.84 1.06 -2.73
C LYS A 42 0.54 1.64 -3.00
N GLN A 43 1.35 0.96 -3.82
CA GLN A 43 2.60 1.54 -4.30
C GLN A 43 2.27 2.86 -5.00
N ARG A 44 2.91 3.93 -4.54
CA ARG A 44 2.60 5.29 -5.00
C ARG A 44 3.38 5.53 -6.27
N ALA A 45 2.69 5.49 -7.41
CA ALA A 45 3.21 5.76 -8.75
C ALA A 45 3.79 7.19 -8.97
N ALA A 46 3.74 8.07 -7.96
CA ALA A 46 4.18 9.46 -8.09
C ALA A 46 5.70 9.65 -8.08
N THR A 47 6.46 8.62 -7.72
CA THR A 47 7.92 8.61 -7.83
C THR A 47 8.26 7.44 -8.73
N GLY A 48 8.76 7.72 -9.94
CA GLY A 48 9.25 6.69 -10.83
C GLY A 48 10.47 5.98 -10.22
N GLU A 49 10.63 4.70 -10.53
CA GLU A 49 11.77 3.88 -10.08
C GLU A 49 13.12 4.54 -10.42
N GLU A 50 13.19 5.26 -11.54
CA GLU A 50 14.37 6.01 -11.98
C GLU A 50 14.85 7.03 -10.94
N HIS A 51 13.94 7.85 -10.40
CA HIS A 51 14.29 8.85 -9.38
C HIS A 51 14.68 8.21 -8.04
N GLU A 52 14.11 7.04 -7.73
CA GLU A 52 14.48 6.30 -6.53
C GLU A 52 15.92 5.78 -6.64
N LEU A 53 16.28 5.17 -7.77
CA LEU A 53 17.63 4.71 -8.06
C LEU A 53 18.64 5.86 -8.04
N GLU A 54 18.30 7.00 -8.64
CA GLU A 54 19.17 8.19 -8.65
C GLU A 54 19.44 8.71 -7.23
N VAL A 55 18.42 8.78 -6.37
CA VAL A 55 18.58 9.17 -4.96
C VAL A 55 19.46 8.19 -4.20
N ILE A 56 19.28 6.88 -4.42
CA ILE A 56 20.09 5.84 -3.78
C ILE A 56 21.56 5.97 -4.20
N GLN A 57 21.82 6.08 -5.51
CA GLN A 57 23.18 6.23 -6.04
C GLN A 57 23.91 7.45 -5.45
N ILE A 58 23.25 8.61 -5.41
CA ILE A 58 23.87 9.83 -4.85
C ILE A 58 24.16 9.67 -3.35
N LEU A 59 23.30 8.99 -2.59
CA LEU A 59 23.51 8.76 -1.16
C LEU A 59 24.61 7.73 -0.87
N GLU A 60 24.80 6.75 -1.76
CA GLU A 60 25.93 5.82 -1.68
C GLU A 60 27.27 6.52 -1.96
N ASP A 61 27.30 7.38 -2.98
CA ASP A 61 28.50 8.15 -3.35
C ASP A 61 28.80 9.29 -2.34
N GLN A 62 27.76 9.93 -1.80
CA GLN A 62 27.85 11.07 -0.89
C GLN A 62 26.82 10.97 0.25
N PRO A 63 27.12 10.25 1.35
CA PRO A 63 26.15 9.95 2.40
C PRO A 63 25.73 11.17 3.24
N TYR A 64 26.45 12.29 3.14
CA TYR A 64 26.19 13.51 3.92
C TYR A 64 25.49 14.62 3.13
N VAL A 65 25.05 14.34 1.90
CA VAL A 65 24.34 15.33 1.09
C VAL A 65 23.01 15.74 1.73
N GLY A 66 22.68 17.03 1.67
CA GLY A 66 21.43 17.53 2.23
C GLY A 66 20.21 17.10 1.42
N GLN A 67 19.11 16.75 2.08
CA GLN A 67 17.85 16.36 1.38
C GLN A 67 17.29 17.48 0.48
N ARG A 68 17.53 18.75 0.83
CA ARG A 68 17.14 19.90 -0.01
C ARG A 68 17.97 20.02 -1.28
N GLU A 69 19.23 19.61 -1.21
CA GLU A 69 20.14 19.60 -2.34
C GLU A 69 19.77 18.46 -3.29
N LEU A 70 19.59 17.25 -2.76
CA LEU A 70 19.04 16.11 -3.50
C LEU A 70 17.72 16.44 -4.22
N ALA A 71 16.83 17.20 -3.57
CA ALA A 71 15.55 17.60 -4.16
C ALA A 71 15.73 18.48 -5.40
N ARG A 72 16.75 19.33 -5.39
CA ARG A 72 17.09 20.19 -6.53
C ARG A 72 17.79 19.42 -7.63
N THR A 73 18.65 18.47 -7.28
CA THR A 73 19.40 17.65 -8.24
C THR A 73 18.48 16.69 -9.00
N VAL A 74 17.67 15.91 -8.27
CA VAL A 74 16.79 14.86 -8.84
C VAL A 74 15.47 15.45 -9.37
N GLY A 75 15.12 16.68 -8.96
CA GLY A 75 13.90 17.36 -9.41
C GLY A 75 12.61 16.85 -8.75
N ILE A 76 12.71 16.17 -7.61
CA ILE A 76 11.56 15.66 -6.84
C ILE A 76 11.38 16.42 -5.52
N SER A 77 10.18 16.31 -4.94
CA SER A 77 9.90 16.97 -3.66
C SER A 77 10.79 16.45 -2.54
N GLN A 78 11.20 17.34 -1.62
CA GLN A 78 11.99 16.95 -0.44
C GLN A 78 11.26 15.94 0.45
N SER A 79 9.93 15.97 0.49
CA SER A 79 9.13 14.96 1.19
C SER A 79 9.22 13.57 0.54
N SER A 80 9.30 13.50 -0.79
CA SER A 80 9.54 12.24 -1.51
C SER A 80 10.91 11.67 -1.18
N ILE A 81 11.96 12.50 -1.16
CA ILE A 81 13.31 12.07 -0.76
C ILE A 81 13.33 11.57 0.67
N CYS A 82 12.76 12.33 1.62
CA CYS A 82 12.67 11.90 3.01
C CYS A 82 12.00 10.52 3.16
N ARG A 83 11.00 10.23 2.33
CA ARG A 83 10.35 8.92 2.28
C ARG A 83 11.28 7.85 1.70
N ILE A 84 11.88 8.07 0.53
CA ILE A 84 12.80 7.13 -0.13
C ILE A 84 13.94 6.74 0.82
N VAL A 85 14.54 7.73 1.49
CA VAL A 85 15.61 7.54 2.47
C VAL A 85 15.15 6.65 3.64
N LYS A 86 13.91 6.84 4.12
CA LYS A 86 13.35 6.02 5.22
C LYS A 86 13.02 4.61 4.78
N GLU A 87 12.43 4.44 3.59
CA GLU A 87 12.05 3.12 3.05
C GLU A 87 13.30 2.26 2.76
N ASN A 88 14.39 2.88 2.31
CA ASN A 88 15.65 2.21 2.01
C ASN A 88 16.65 2.18 3.18
N ASN A 89 16.30 2.69 4.37
CA ASN A 89 17.17 2.79 5.55
C ASN A 89 18.49 3.57 5.34
N LEU A 90 18.55 4.44 4.34
CA LEU A 90 19.75 5.23 3.98
C LEU A 90 19.89 6.52 4.79
N HIS A 91 19.26 6.60 5.98
CA HIS A 91 19.33 7.82 6.77
C HIS A 91 20.73 7.98 7.37
N PRO A 92 21.34 9.18 7.34
CA PRO A 92 22.64 9.43 7.97
C PRO A 92 22.76 9.03 9.46
N TYR A 93 21.65 8.81 10.16
CA TYR A 93 21.62 8.38 11.57
C TYR A 93 21.62 6.85 11.74
N HIS A 94 21.46 6.09 10.65
CA HIS A 94 21.49 4.62 10.63
C HIS A 94 22.83 4.06 10.12
N ASN A 95 23.61 4.88 9.40
CA ASN A 95 24.95 4.55 8.95
C ASN A 95 25.92 4.80 10.10
N THR A 96 25.92 3.88 11.07
CA THR A 96 26.90 3.87 12.15
C THR A 96 28.26 3.60 11.52
N LEU A 97 29.19 4.55 11.63
CA LEU A 97 30.58 4.42 11.20
C LEU A 97 31.16 3.12 11.80
N VAL A 98 31.60 2.21 10.94
CA VAL A 98 32.47 1.08 11.29
C VAL A 98 33.89 1.46 10.92
#